data_AF-A0A7G1H206-F1
#
_entry.id   AF-A0A7G1H206-F1
#
_cell.length_a   1.000
_cell.length_b   1.000
_cell.length_c   1.000
_cell.angle_alpha   90.00
_cell.angle_beta   90.00
_cell.angle_gamma   90.00
#
_symmetry.space_group_name_H-M   'P 1'
#
loop_
_entity.id
_entity.type
_entity.pdbx_description
1 polymer ?
#
loop_
_entity_poly.entity_id
_entity_poly.type
_entity_poly.pdbx_seq_one_letter_code
_entity_poly.pdbx_strand_id
1 'polypeptide(L)'
;MKKWLVACLALTIVLTGYLAFSVIDSKTSVATAAKKHYSATIYVAGMGGHFAKADVMIDPNNTDNPIKINSLDRVVIGDKKTHPTHDPRIDNQDHNTLFWSTYVLDPNGKQHVGKTDLKTGNVIKDVAMDPDPRSPAKKPPVYCASAQSKNYYMPIFMGSEGYVDIFDKKTLEHKRRMYVSDIGFKAGTYQFVHGVSSNDNKKLLLAINELKDGKGTGKADFVIVDIPSLEKGEWKVIARNSHTGEPGKTIPFRQYFSKDDKYIFQSAADRIWIMDANTLKLVDEKMVDGQVHDIMPTPDGKYAIMTIRQATEGCDVEGKPIHGKNITDGMVQLYDFEAKKIVGKQVSVCVGCHKGMGLGDRSAVLCGIDANYK
;
A
#
# COMPACT_ATOMS: atom_id res chain seq x y z
N MET A 1 -5.37 -0.90 79.46
CA MET A 1 -5.64 -1.74 78.27
C MET A 1 -6.30 -0.99 77.12
N LYS A 2 -7.46 -0.32 77.28
CA LYS A 2 -8.13 0.41 76.18
C LYS A 2 -7.26 1.47 75.47
N LYS A 3 -6.48 2.27 76.21
CA LYS A 3 -5.62 3.31 75.62
C LYS A 3 -4.46 2.76 74.77
N TRP A 4 -3.95 1.57 75.12
CA TRP A 4 -2.88 0.89 74.37
C TRP A 4 -3.41 0.24 73.09
N LEU A 5 -4.61 -0.33 73.14
CA LEU A 5 -5.29 -0.86 71.95
C LEU A 5 -5.58 0.22 70.90
N VAL A 6 -6.02 1.41 71.32
CA VAL A 6 -6.26 2.54 70.40
C VAL A 6 -4.96 3.06 69.79
N ALA A 7 -3.88 3.14 70.59
CA ALA A 7 -2.57 3.55 70.09
C ALA A 7 -1.99 2.55 69.08
N CYS A 8 -2.11 1.24 69.36
CA CYS A 8 -1.69 0.20 68.42
C CYS A 8 -2.52 0.28 67.12
N LEU A 9 -3.84 0.42 67.21
CA LEU A 9 -4.72 0.49 66.02
C LEU A 9 -4.39 1.71 65.14
N ALA A 10 -4.13 2.87 65.76
CA ALA A 10 -3.72 4.08 65.05
C ALA A 10 -2.36 3.88 64.36
N LEU A 11 -1.41 3.21 65.01
CA LEU A 11 -0.10 2.91 64.43
C LEU A 11 -0.23 1.97 63.23
N THR A 12 -1.10 0.95 63.30
CA THR A 12 -1.32 0.03 62.17
C THR A 12 -1.93 0.74 60.98
N ILE A 13 -2.89 1.66 61.20
CA ILE A 13 -3.52 2.45 60.13
C ILE A 13 -2.53 3.41 59.47
N VAL A 14 -1.65 4.03 60.26
CA VAL A 14 -0.58 4.90 59.72
C VAL A 14 0.44 4.08 58.93
N LEU A 15 0.82 2.89 59.41
CA LEU A 15 1.75 2.01 58.71
C LEU A 15 1.17 1.42 57.44
N THR A 16 -0.11 0.99 57.42
CA THR A 16 -0.77 0.51 56.19
C THR A 16 -1.06 1.64 55.22
N GLY A 17 -1.41 2.83 55.71
CA GLY A 17 -1.55 4.03 54.88
C GLY A 17 -0.23 4.45 54.24
N TYR A 18 0.87 4.42 55.00
CA TYR A 18 2.21 4.72 54.51
C TYR A 18 2.70 3.67 53.49
N LEU A 19 2.50 2.37 53.76
CA LEU A 19 2.81 1.29 52.81
C LEU A 19 1.97 1.38 51.53
N ALA A 20 0.67 1.70 51.62
CA ALA A 20 -0.15 1.92 50.44
C ALA A 20 0.33 3.13 49.62
N PHE A 21 0.76 4.22 50.27
CA PHE A 21 1.32 5.39 49.60
C PHE A 21 2.74 5.18 49.03
N SER A 22 3.58 4.37 49.69
CA SER A 22 4.95 4.10 49.26
C SER A 22 5.05 3.02 48.18
N VAL A 23 4.07 2.10 48.11
CA VAL A 23 3.98 1.08 47.04
C VAL A 23 3.25 1.65 45.82
N ILE A 24 2.41 2.67 45.99
CA ILE A 24 1.81 3.46 44.91
C ILE A 24 2.63 4.76 44.75
N ASP A 25 3.94 4.64 44.55
CA ASP A 25 4.69 5.77 44.00
C ASP A 25 4.32 5.87 42.52
N SER A 26 3.60 6.93 42.16
CA SER A 26 3.24 7.28 40.78
C SER A 26 4.47 7.58 39.90
N LYS A 27 5.69 7.47 40.46
CA LYS A 27 6.97 7.61 39.78
C LYS A 27 7.66 6.29 39.47
N THR A 28 7.11 5.14 39.83
CA THR A 28 7.62 3.87 39.31
C THR A 28 7.25 3.79 37.83
N SER A 29 8.23 3.99 36.94
CA SER A 29 8.03 3.79 35.51
C SER A 29 7.56 2.35 35.32
N VAL A 30 6.30 2.17 34.96
CA VAL A 30 5.84 0.89 34.46
C VAL A 30 6.69 0.64 33.23
N ALA A 31 7.58 -0.35 33.31
CA ALA A 31 8.44 -0.71 32.19
C ALA A 31 7.54 -1.03 31.00
N THR A 32 7.41 -0.09 30.09
CA THR A 32 6.70 -0.31 28.83
C THR A 32 7.54 -1.31 28.06
N ALA A 33 7.01 -2.51 27.87
CA ALA A 33 7.66 -3.53 27.06
C ALA A 33 8.04 -2.91 25.71
N ALA A 34 9.29 -3.12 25.29
CA ALA A 34 9.78 -2.60 24.02
C ALA A 34 8.86 -3.04 22.88
N LYS A 35 8.56 -2.12 21.97
CA LYS A 35 7.72 -2.42 20.80
C LYS A 35 8.46 -3.44 19.92
N LYS A 36 7.70 -4.33 19.29
CA LYS A 36 8.23 -5.36 18.41
C LYS A 36 8.93 -4.74 17.18
N HIS A 37 10.09 -5.26 16.83
CA HIS A 37 10.75 -4.95 15.55
C HIS A 37 10.15 -5.79 14.42
N TYR A 38 10.11 -5.22 13.23
CA TYR A 38 9.71 -5.93 12.01
C TYR A 38 10.89 -5.94 11.04
N SER A 39 11.04 -7.03 10.31
CA SER A 39 11.97 -7.11 9.19
C SER A 39 11.21 -7.65 7.99
N ALA A 40 11.45 -7.08 6.82
CA ALA A 40 10.75 -7.47 5.61
C ALA A 40 11.63 -7.23 4.38
N THR A 41 11.44 -8.07 3.36
CA THR A 41 11.84 -7.72 2.00
C THR A 41 10.64 -7.07 1.33
N ILE A 42 10.76 -5.79 0.98
CA ILE A 42 9.72 -5.04 0.28
C ILE A 42 10.06 -4.97 -1.21
N TYR A 43 9.09 -5.26 -2.05
CA TYR A 43 9.17 -5.10 -3.50
C TYR A 43 8.41 -3.86 -3.90
N VAL A 44 9.12 -2.91 -4.48
CA VAL A 44 8.60 -1.59 -4.84
C VAL A 44 8.52 -1.48 -6.35
N ALA A 45 7.32 -1.26 -6.88
CA ALA A 45 7.15 -1.11 -8.33
C ALA A 45 7.84 0.14 -8.87
N GLY A 46 8.62 -0.06 -9.93
CA GLY A 46 9.30 1.00 -10.66
C GLY A 46 8.89 1.04 -12.13
N MET A 47 8.75 2.25 -12.68
CA MET A 47 8.52 2.47 -14.11
C MET A 47 9.72 2.08 -15.00
N GLY A 48 10.81 1.59 -14.41
CA GLY A 48 12.03 1.20 -15.11
C GLY A 48 12.07 -0.23 -15.64
N GLY A 49 10.97 -0.99 -15.58
CA GLY A 49 10.96 -2.41 -15.97
C GLY A 49 11.44 -3.36 -14.86
N HIS A 50 11.38 -2.92 -13.60
CA HIS A 50 11.86 -3.70 -12.46
C HIS A 50 11.11 -3.33 -11.18
N PHE A 51 11.24 -4.20 -10.18
CA PHE A 51 10.88 -3.93 -8.79
C PHE A 51 12.15 -3.67 -7.98
N ALA A 52 12.21 -2.58 -7.22
CA ALA A 52 13.28 -2.43 -6.23
C ALA A 52 13.02 -3.44 -5.10
N LYS A 53 14.03 -4.22 -4.75
CA LYS A 53 14.02 -5.21 -3.68
C LYS A 53 14.75 -4.60 -2.50
N ALA A 54 14.00 -4.08 -1.54
CA ALA A 54 14.54 -3.40 -0.35
C ALA A 54 14.48 -4.32 0.87
N ASP A 55 15.61 -4.55 1.53
CA ASP A 55 15.63 -5.15 2.86
C ASP A 55 15.37 -4.06 3.90
N VAL A 56 14.24 -4.15 4.58
CA VAL A 56 13.74 -3.10 5.46
C VAL A 56 13.60 -3.62 6.88
N MET A 57 14.13 -2.85 7.83
CA MET A 57 13.85 -2.97 9.25
C MET A 57 12.88 -1.86 9.66
N ILE A 58 11.87 -2.21 10.46
CA ILE A 58 11.02 -1.27 11.17
C ILE A 58 11.30 -1.41 12.66
N ASP A 59 11.74 -0.32 13.28
CA ASP A 59 11.93 -0.18 14.72
C ASP A 59 10.99 0.90 15.28
N PRO A 60 9.82 0.52 15.79
CA PRO A 60 8.89 1.47 16.38
C PRO A 60 9.39 2.15 17.67
N ASN A 61 10.51 1.68 18.26
CA ASN A 61 11.12 2.33 19.41
C ASN A 61 11.97 3.56 19.00
N ASN A 62 12.39 3.64 17.74
CA ASN A 62 13.06 4.80 17.16
C ASN A 62 12.04 5.69 16.43
N THR A 63 11.29 6.52 17.17
CA THR A 63 10.20 7.30 16.58
C THR A 63 10.64 8.35 15.55
N ASP A 64 11.90 8.76 15.56
CA ASP A 64 12.44 9.75 14.63
C ASP A 64 12.82 9.13 13.29
N ASN A 65 13.36 7.90 13.31
CA ASN A 65 13.79 7.16 12.12
C ASN A 65 13.42 5.67 12.25
N PRO A 66 12.12 5.34 12.24
CA PRO A 66 11.65 3.99 12.52
C PRO A 66 11.87 3.04 11.35
N ILE A 67 12.09 3.55 10.13
CA ILE A 67 12.38 2.73 8.95
C ILE A 67 13.85 2.84 8.62
N LYS A 68 14.52 1.69 8.46
CA LYS A 68 15.88 1.58 7.95
C LYS A 68 15.90 0.64 6.75
N ILE A 69 16.53 1.08 5.67
CA ILE A 69 16.84 0.24 4.50
C ILE A 69 18.26 -0.31 4.70
N ASN A 70 18.38 -1.62 4.86
CA ASN A 70 19.68 -2.28 5.07
C ASN A 70 20.41 -2.54 3.76
N SER A 71 19.66 -2.87 2.70
CA SER A 71 20.19 -3.09 1.36
C SER A 71 19.13 -2.87 0.29
N LEU A 72 19.59 -2.57 -0.92
CA LEU A 72 18.78 -2.36 -2.11
C LEU A 72 19.33 -3.22 -3.26
N ASP A 73 18.41 -3.90 -3.93
CA ASP A 73 18.65 -4.68 -5.15
C ASP A 73 17.43 -4.51 -6.07
N ARG A 74 17.32 -5.29 -7.15
CA ARG A 74 16.17 -5.26 -8.06
C ARG A 74 15.81 -6.62 -8.61
N VAL A 75 14.53 -6.77 -8.92
CA VAL A 75 13.99 -7.87 -9.73
C VAL A 75 13.60 -7.27 -11.09
N VAL A 76 14.29 -7.68 -12.16
CA VAL A 76 14.09 -7.13 -13.50
C VAL A 76 13.07 -7.97 -14.25
N ILE A 77 12.04 -7.33 -14.79
CA ILE A 77 11.00 -7.96 -15.62
C ILE A 77 11.02 -7.49 -17.08
N GLY A 78 11.82 -6.46 -17.37
CA GLY A 78 11.99 -5.90 -18.70
C GLY A 78 12.70 -4.55 -18.61
N ASP A 79 12.24 -3.57 -19.39
CA ASP A 79 12.79 -2.22 -19.37
C ASP A 79 11.72 -1.13 -19.26
N LYS A 80 12.16 0.14 -19.22
CA LYS A 80 11.29 1.32 -19.13
C LYS A 80 10.37 1.54 -20.35
N LYS A 81 10.58 0.84 -21.46
CA LYS A 81 9.77 0.99 -22.69
C LYS A 81 8.72 -0.11 -22.80
N THR A 82 9.02 -1.28 -22.27
CA THR A 82 8.23 -2.50 -22.44
C THR A 82 7.45 -2.86 -21.18
N HIS A 83 8.10 -2.74 -20.01
CA HIS A 83 7.59 -3.23 -18.73
C HIS A 83 7.50 -2.21 -17.58
N PRO A 84 7.22 -0.90 -17.79
CA PRO A 84 6.84 -0.04 -16.66
C PRO A 84 5.69 -0.67 -15.88
N THR A 85 5.83 -0.75 -14.57
CA THR A 85 4.83 -1.37 -13.70
C THR A 85 4.60 -0.53 -12.45
N HIS A 86 3.39 -0.62 -11.91
CA HIS A 86 2.95 0.08 -10.71
C HIS A 86 2.53 -0.88 -9.59
N ASP A 87 2.47 -2.17 -9.86
CA ASP A 87 1.84 -3.15 -8.99
C ASP A 87 2.70 -4.41 -8.84
N PRO A 88 3.38 -4.56 -7.69
CA PRO A 88 3.84 -5.85 -7.23
C PRO A 88 2.71 -6.53 -6.44
N ARG A 89 2.44 -7.81 -6.73
CA ARG A 89 1.51 -8.63 -5.95
C ARG A 89 2.10 -9.99 -5.63
N ILE A 90 2.50 -10.21 -4.39
CA ILE A 90 3.03 -11.50 -3.94
C ILE A 90 1.87 -12.50 -3.84
N ASP A 91 2.07 -13.72 -4.34
CA ASP A 91 1.08 -14.78 -4.22
C ASP A 91 0.88 -15.14 -2.74
N ASN A 92 -0.37 -15.05 -2.26
CA ASN A 92 -0.70 -15.44 -0.90
C ASN A 92 -0.65 -16.96 -0.64
N GLN A 93 -0.52 -17.78 -1.68
CA GLN A 93 -0.31 -19.23 -1.55
C GLN A 93 1.17 -19.63 -1.73
N ASP A 94 1.96 -18.81 -2.40
CA ASP A 94 3.40 -19.02 -2.62
C ASP A 94 4.15 -17.69 -2.57
N HIS A 95 4.68 -17.36 -1.40
CA HIS A 95 5.42 -16.13 -1.15
C HIS A 95 6.70 -15.97 -2.01
N ASN A 96 7.06 -16.95 -2.85
CA ASN A 96 8.15 -16.84 -3.81
C ASN A 96 7.68 -16.41 -5.21
N THR A 97 6.38 -16.34 -5.47
CA THR A 97 5.85 -15.88 -6.75
C THR A 97 5.35 -14.45 -6.63
N LEU A 98 5.82 -13.56 -7.51
CA LEU A 98 5.34 -12.19 -7.64
C LEU A 98 4.59 -12.04 -8.97
N PHE A 99 3.30 -11.72 -8.91
CA PHE A 99 2.52 -11.30 -10.06
C PHE A 99 2.68 -9.82 -10.35
N TRP A 100 2.54 -9.46 -11.62
CA TRP A 100 2.64 -8.09 -12.08
C TRP A 100 1.90 -7.88 -13.40
N SER A 101 1.65 -6.61 -13.72
CA SER A 101 1.07 -6.16 -14.98
C SER A 101 1.61 -4.79 -15.37
N THR A 102 1.57 -4.46 -16.66
CA THR A 102 2.17 -3.21 -17.15
C THR A 102 1.26 -2.00 -17.03
N TYR A 103 1.90 -0.88 -16.71
CA TYR A 103 1.31 0.46 -16.55
C TYR A 103 1.07 1.16 -17.89
N VAL A 104 1.85 0.82 -18.91
CA VAL A 104 1.75 1.34 -20.28
C VAL A 104 1.77 0.19 -21.28
N LEU A 105 1.40 0.49 -22.52
CA LEU A 105 1.62 -0.42 -23.64
C LEU A 105 3.09 -0.46 -24.02
N ASP A 106 3.54 -1.63 -24.47
CA ASP A 106 4.85 -1.81 -25.10
C ASP A 106 4.92 -1.11 -26.47
N PRO A 107 6.10 -1.04 -27.13
CA PRO A 107 6.22 -0.44 -28.45
C PRO A 107 5.38 -1.11 -29.57
N ASN A 108 4.90 -2.34 -29.34
CA ASN A 108 4.02 -3.06 -30.25
C ASN A 108 2.53 -2.86 -29.92
N GLY A 109 2.20 -2.00 -28.95
CA GLY A 109 0.83 -1.73 -28.51
C GLY A 109 0.23 -2.81 -27.60
N LYS A 110 1.05 -3.68 -27.01
CA LYS A 110 0.62 -4.78 -26.13
C LYS A 110 0.66 -4.36 -24.67
N GLN A 111 -0.30 -4.86 -23.89
CA GLN A 111 -0.25 -4.85 -22.43
C GLN A 111 0.23 -6.22 -21.94
N HIS A 112 0.91 -6.26 -20.79
CA HIS A 112 1.50 -7.49 -20.27
C HIS A 112 0.96 -7.84 -18.90
N VAL A 113 0.81 -9.15 -18.65
CA VAL A 113 0.56 -9.76 -17.35
C VAL A 113 1.57 -10.89 -17.17
N GLY A 114 2.29 -10.89 -16.05
CA GLY A 114 3.37 -11.83 -15.82
C GLY A 114 3.51 -12.25 -14.37
N LYS A 115 4.43 -13.20 -14.16
CA LYS A 115 4.85 -13.64 -12.85
C LYS A 115 6.33 -13.99 -12.80
N THR A 116 6.95 -13.72 -11.67
CA THR A 116 8.40 -13.83 -11.46
C THR A 116 8.69 -14.64 -10.19
N ASP A 117 9.74 -15.46 -10.23
CA ASP A 117 10.26 -16.15 -9.06
C ASP A 117 11.15 -15.22 -8.25
N LEU A 118 10.78 -14.93 -7.01
CA LEU A 118 11.48 -14.03 -6.10
C LEU A 118 12.77 -14.63 -5.51
N LYS A 119 12.95 -15.95 -5.57
CA LYS A 119 14.21 -16.60 -5.16
C LYS A 119 15.30 -16.37 -6.19
N THR A 120 14.97 -16.57 -7.47
CA THR A 120 15.93 -16.48 -8.57
C THR A 120 15.95 -15.11 -9.25
N GLY A 121 14.87 -14.33 -9.13
CA GLY A 121 14.66 -13.08 -9.86
C GLY A 121 14.19 -13.27 -11.30
N ASN A 122 13.99 -14.52 -11.76
CA ASN A 122 13.67 -14.83 -13.15
C ASN A 122 12.17 -14.74 -13.43
N VAL A 123 11.82 -14.12 -14.56
CA VAL A 123 10.44 -14.16 -15.08
C VAL A 123 10.06 -15.60 -15.39
N ILE A 124 9.01 -16.12 -14.74
CA ILE A 124 8.49 -17.47 -14.96
C ILE A 124 7.61 -17.47 -16.23
N LYS A 125 6.79 -16.43 -16.38
CA LYS A 125 5.90 -16.26 -17.53
C LYS A 125 5.55 -14.79 -17.73
N ASP A 126 5.51 -14.38 -18.99
CA ASP A 126 5.03 -13.07 -19.45
C ASP A 126 4.04 -13.31 -20.59
N VAL A 127 2.86 -12.70 -20.49
CA VAL A 127 1.77 -12.80 -21.47
C VAL A 127 1.48 -11.43 -22.03
N ALA A 128 1.88 -11.22 -23.29
CA ALA A 128 1.51 -10.04 -24.07
C ALA A 128 0.08 -10.19 -24.64
N MET A 129 -0.73 -9.14 -24.54
CA MET A 129 -2.13 -9.13 -24.94
C MET A 129 -2.51 -7.83 -25.62
N ASP A 130 -3.48 -7.89 -26.51
CA ASP A 130 -4.13 -6.68 -27.02
C ASP A 130 -5.01 -6.04 -25.94
N PRO A 131 -4.99 -4.69 -25.82
CA PRO A 131 -5.99 -3.97 -25.05
C PRO A 131 -7.40 -4.27 -25.58
N ASP A 132 -8.39 -4.20 -24.68
CA ASP A 132 -9.77 -4.35 -25.11
C ASP A 132 -10.18 -3.24 -26.09
N PRO A 133 -10.87 -3.53 -27.21
CA PRO A 133 -11.42 -2.49 -28.07
C PRO A 133 -12.35 -1.50 -27.35
N ARG A 134 -13.06 -1.94 -26.31
CA ARG A 134 -13.92 -1.11 -25.45
C ARG A 134 -13.11 -0.17 -24.56
N SER A 135 -11.86 -0.51 -24.26
CA SER A 135 -10.98 0.30 -23.41
C SER A 135 -9.53 0.23 -23.92
N PRO A 136 -9.22 0.90 -25.05
CA PRO A 136 -8.06 0.62 -25.89
C PRO A 136 -6.71 1.09 -25.33
N ALA A 137 -6.63 1.42 -24.03
CA ALA A 137 -5.39 1.82 -23.36
C ALA A 137 -4.60 2.97 -24.03
N LYS A 138 -5.27 3.83 -24.82
CA LYS A 138 -4.64 4.92 -25.60
C LYS A 138 -3.84 5.92 -24.76
N LYS A 139 -4.13 6.00 -23.46
CA LYS A 139 -3.44 6.84 -22.49
C LYS A 139 -3.16 6.02 -21.24
N PRO A 140 -1.96 6.11 -20.65
CA PRO A 140 -1.70 5.53 -19.33
C PRO A 140 -2.50 6.29 -18.26
N PRO A 141 -2.77 5.67 -17.10
CA PRO A 141 -2.45 4.29 -16.70
C PRO A 141 -3.25 3.19 -17.41
N VAL A 142 -2.60 2.04 -17.59
CA VAL A 142 -3.21 0.75 -17.94
C VAL A 142 -3.55 0.00 -16.63
N TYR A 143 -2.68 -0.88 -16.12
CA TYR A 143 -2.86 -1.53 -14.82
C TYR A 143 -2.04 -0.85 -13.72
N CYS A 144 -2.62 -0.57 -12.54
CA CYS A 144 -1.86 -0.09 -11.35
C CYS A 144 -2.22 -0.76 -10.02
N ALA A 145 -3.18 -1.68 -10.01
CA ALA A 145 -3.56 -2.43 -8.83
C ALA A 145 -4.00 -3.83 -9.19
N SER A 146 -4.05 -4.69 -8.18
CA SER A 146 -4.51 -6.05 -8.33
C SER A 146 -5.04 -6.59 -7.02
N ALA A 147 -5.95 -7.55 -7.21
CA ALA A 147 -6.40 -8.46 -6.20
C ALA A 147 -5.98 -9.89 -6.56
N GLN A 148 -6.25 -10.82 -5.67
CA GLN A 148 -6.03 -12.23 -5.92
C GLN A 148 -7.05 -13.08 -5.17
N SER A 149 -7.20 -14.31 -5.61
CA SER A 149 -7.83 -15.37 -4.84
C SER A 149 -6.90 -16.58 -4.76
N LYS A 150 -7.39 -17.72 -4.28
CA LYS A 150 -6.60 -18.96 -4.24
C LYS A 150 -6.08 -19.35 -5.63
N ASN A 151 -6.90 -19.21 -6.67
CA ASN A 151 -6.58 -19.70 -8.01
C ASN A 151 -6.34 -18.59 -9.02
N TYR A 152 -6.73 -17.35 -8.73
CA TYR A 152 -6.73 -16.29 -9.73
C TYR A 152 -5.92 -15.06 -9.31
N TYR A 153 -5.20 -14.50 -10.27
CA TYR A 153 -4.62 -13.16 -10.21
C TYR A 153 -5.58 -12.20 -10.92
N MET A 154 -5.88 -11.07 -10.28
CA MET A 154 -6.91 -10.15 -10.75
C MET A 154 -6.37 -8.73 -10.93
N PRO A 155 -5.62 -8.45 -12.00
CA PRO A 155 -5.13 -7.11 -12.29
C PRO A 155 -6.30 -6.19 -12.68
N ILE A 156 -6.18 -4.93 -12.26
CA ILE A 156 -7.25 -3.93 -12.35
C ILE A 156 -6.82 -2.84 -13.31
N PHE A 157 -7.57 -2.75 -14.40
CA PHE A 157 -7.33 -1.82 -15.50
C PHE A 157 -8.01 -0.49 -15.24
N MET A 158 -7.33 0.61 -15.60
CA MET A 158 -7.66 1.98 -15.21
C MET A 158 -7.84 2.95 -16.37
N GLY A 159 -7.81 2.45 -17.61
CA GLY A 159 -8.00 3.28 -18.79
C GLY A 159 -9.42 3.86 -18.90
N SER A 160 -9.86 4.18 -20.12
CA SER A 160 -11.11 4.92 -20.37
C SER A 160 -12.36 4.30 -19.73
N GLU A 161 -12.39 2.97 -19.67
CA GLU A 161 -13.36 2.19 -18.93
C GLU A 161 -12.62 1.14 -18.11
N GLY A 162 -12.76 1.20 -16.79
CA GLY A 162 -12.10 0.32 -15.85
C GLY A 162 -12.70 -1.08 -15.82
N TYR A 163 -11.86 -2.07 -15.57
CA TYR A 163 -12.28 -3.46 -15.43
C TYR A 163 -11.32 -4.26 -14.54
N VAL A 164 -11.80 -5.40 -14.09
CA VAL A 164 -11.01 -6.42 -13.39
C VAL A 164 -10.87 -7.60 -14.35
N ASP A 165 -9.65 -7.94 -14.73
CA ASP A 165 -9.38 -9.19 -15.43
C ASP A 165 -9.16 -10.32 -14.44
N ILE A 166 -9.43 -11.55 -14.86
CA ILE A 166 -9.28 -12.75 -14.04
C ILE A 166 -8.36 -13.71 -14.80
N PHE A 167 -7.14 -13.89 -14.28
CA PHE A 167 -6.12 -14.79 -14.83
C PHE A 167 -5.94 -15.99 -13.92
N ASP A 168 -5.89 -17.19 -14.49
CA ASP A 168 -5.46 -18.38 -13.75
C ASP A 168 -4.01 -18.20 -13.27
N LYS A 169 -3.74 -18.33 -11.96
CA LYS A 169 -2.38 -18.12 -11.41
C LYS A 169 -1.36 -19.10 -11.96
N LYS A 170 -1.77 -20.34 -12.22
CA LYS A 170 -0.86 -21.41 -12.68
C LYS A 170 -0.46 -21.16 -14.13
N THR A 171 -1.43 -20.89 -15.00
CA THR A 171 -1.21 -20.81 -16.46
C THR A 171 -1.10 -19.38 -16.99
N LEU A 172 -1.51 -18.35 -16.23
CA LEU A 172 -1.74 -16.98 -16.71
C LEU A 172 -2.68 -16.91 -17.93
N GLU A 173 -3.60 -17.87 -18.05
CA GLU A 173 -4.65 -17.80 -19.06
C GLU A 173 -5.73 -16.81 -18.61
N HIS A 174 -6.03 -15.83 -19.46
CA HIS A 174 -7.13 -14.90 -19.24
C HIS A 174 -8.45 -15.66 -19.31
N LYS A 175 -9.18 -15.70 -18.20
CA LYS A 175 -10.47 -16.37 -18.12
C LYS A 175 -11.59 -15.41 -18.46
N ARG A 176 -11.57 -14.22 -17.86
CA ARG A 176 -12.73 -13.33 -17.87
C ARG A 176 -12.35 -11.89 -17.58
N ARG A 177 -13.15 -10.97 -18.11
CA ARG A 177 -13.08 -9.51 -17.88
C ARG A 177 -14.39 -9.01 -17.29
N MET A 178 -14.31 -8.20 -16.23
CA MET A 178 -15.46 -7.66 -15.50
C MET A 178 -15.41 -6.14 -15.50
N TYR A 179 -16.32 -5.47 -16.22
CA TYR A 179 -16.32 -4.01 -16.30
C TYR A 179 -16.99 -3.38 -15.09
N VAL A 180 -16.42 -2.28 -14.58
CA VAL A 180 -17.03 -1.55 -13.45
C VAL A 180 -18.29 -0.79 -13.85
N SER A 181 -18.53 -0.61 -15.15
CA SER A 181 -19.80 -0.06 -15.66
C SER A 181 -20.98 -0.98 -15.42
N ASP A 182 -20.75 -2.29 -15.33
CA ASP A 182 -21.79 -3.28 -15.04
C ASP A 182 -22.31 -3.15 -13.59
N ILE A 183 -21.62 -2.40 -12.72
CA ILE A 183 -22.06 -2.04 -11.36
C ILE A 183 -22.40 -0.54 -11.21
N GLY A 184 -22.63 0.14 -12.33
CA GLY A 184 -23.21 1.49 -12.39
C GLY A 184 -22.23 2.64 -12.60
N PHE A 185 -20.94 2.38 -12.81
CA PHE A 185 -19.94 3.44 -13.06
C PHE A 185 -19.77 3.71 -14.55
N LYS A 186 -20.38 4.79 -15.05
CA LYS A 186 -20.33 5.14 -16.47
C LYS A 186 -18.92 5.56 -16.91
N ALA A 187 -18.44 5.01 -18.03
CA ALA A 187 -17.16 5.41 -18.60
C ALA A 187 -17.08 6.95 -18.80
N GLY A 188 -15.95 7.53 -18.44
CA GLY A 188 -15.72 8.99 -18.50
C GLY A 188 -16.25 9.80 -17.33
N THR A 189 -17.03 9.23 -16.40
CA THR A 189 -17.44 9.90 -15.15
C THR A 189 -16.54 9.55 -13.96
N TYR A 190 -15.52 8.74 -14.20
CA TYR A 190 -14.50 8.37 -13.24
C TYR A 190 -13.17 8.22 -13.99
N GLN A 191 -12.08 8.28 -13.25
CA GLN A 191 -10.74 7.95 -13.72
C GLN A 191 -9.99 7.38 -12.55
N PHE A 192 -9.16 6.37 -12.84
CA PHE A 192 -8.45 5.59 -11.85
C PHE A 192 -9.37 4.66 -11.06
N VAL A 193 -9.11 3.37 -11.19
CA VAL A 193 -9.77 2.29 -10.45
C VAL A 193 -8.67 1.45 -9.82
N HIS A 194 -8.60 1.44 -8.49
CA HIS A 194 -7.69 0.56 -7.76
C HIS A 194 -8.49 -0.52 -7.05
N GLY A 195 -7.82 -1.59 -6.64
CA GLY A 195 -8.48 -2.64 -5.88
C GLY A 195 -7.51 -3.57 -5.17
N VAL A 196 -8.04 -4.28 -4.18
CA VAL A 196 -7.31 -5.28 -3.40
C VAL A 196 -8.29 -6.34 -2.88
N SER A 197 -7.84 -7.57 -2.77
CA SER A 197 -8.58 -8.65 -2.11
C SER A 197 -8.44 -8.57 -0.58
N SER A 198 -9.47 -9.00 0.15
CA SER A 198 -9.31 -9.37 1.57
C SER A 198 -8.31 -10.50 1.72
N ASN A 199 -7.71 -10.63 2.90
CA ASN A 199 -6.71 -11.67 3.17
C ASN A 199 -7.32 -13.07 3.08
N ASP A 200 -8.60 -13.22 3.42
CA ASP A 200 -9.35 -14.47 3.26
C ASP A 200 -9.81 -14.76 1.81
N ASN A 201 -9.49 -13.88 0.85
CA ASN A 201 -9.83 -13.98 -0.57
C ASN A 201 -11.33 -14.00 -0.90
N LYS A 202 -12.20 -13.53 -0.01
CA LYS A 202 -13.66 -13.53 -0.26
C LYS A 202 -14.18 -12.20 -0.77
N LYS A 203 -13.49 -11.10 -0.49
CA LYS A 203 -13.94 -9.75 -0.83
C LYS A 203 -12.91 -9.09 -1.73
N LEU A 204 -13.38 -8.35 -2.74
CA LEU A 204 -12.59 -7.41 -3.52
C LEU A 204 -13.10 -6.01 -3.18
N LEU A 205 -12.22 -5.15 -2.66
CA LEU A 205 -12.49 -3.72 -2.60
C LEU A 205 -12.05 -3.08 -3.92
N LEU A 206 -12.93 -2.26 -4.50
CA LEU A 206 -12.61 -1.30 -5.56
C LEU A 206 -12.67 0.13 -5.01
N ALA A 207 -11.68 0.94 -5.36
CA ALA A 207 -11.64 2.37 -5.09
C ALA A 207 -11.68 3.12 -6.43
N ILE A 208 -12.69 3.95 -6.63
CA ILE A 208 -13.03 4.58 -7.92
C ILE A 208 -13.05 6.09 -7.72
N ASN A 209 -12.19 6.81 -8.44
CA ASN A 209 -12.08 8.26 -8.31
C ASN A 209 -13.02 9.00 -9.28
N GLU A 210 -13.90 9.82 -8.73
CA GLU A 210 -14.96 10.49 -9.49
C GLU A 210 -14.42 11.68 -10.30
N LEU A 211 -14.92 11.80 -11.53
CA LEU A 211 -14.68 12.95 -12.39
C LEU A 211 -15.96 13.75 -12.61
N LYS A 212 -15.80 15.08 -12.67
CA LYS A 212 -16.79 16.00 -13.21
C LYS A 212 -16.12 16.89 -14.25
N ASP A 213 -16.68 16.91 -15.45
CA ASP A 213 -16.14 17.68 -16.59
C ASP A 213 -14.64 17.40 -16.85
N GLY A 214 -14.24 16.12 -16.70
CA GLY A 214 -12.86 15.67 -16.88
C GLY A 214 -11.89 16.03 -15.74
N LYS A 215 -12.39 16.62 -14.63
CA LYS A 215 -11.58 17.01 -13.47
C LYS A 215 -11.91 16.15 -12.25
N GLY A 216 -10.89 15.78 -11.49
CA GLY A 216 -11.05 15.04 -10.23
C GLY A 216 -11.80 15.86 -9.20
N THR A 217 -12.90 15.31 -8.68
CA THR A 217 -13.75 16.01 -7.70
C THR A 217 -13.22 15.90 -6.27
N GLY A 218 -12.22 15.04 -6.04
CA GLY A 218 -11.76 14.66 -4.70
C GLY A 218 -12.65 13.60 -4.04
N LYS A 219 -13.77 13.22 -4.67
CA LYS A 219 -14.66 12.15 -4.21
C LYS A 219 -14.21 10.79 -4.74
N ALA A 220 -14.16 9.82 -3.83
CA ALA A 220 -13.83 8.43 -4.11
C ALA A 220 -14.99 7.53 -3.68
N ASP A 221 -15.44 6.67 -4.58
CA ASP A 221 -16.38 5.59 -4.29
C ASP A 221 -15.62 4.31 -3.95
N PHE A 222 -16.04 3.68 -2.86
CA PHE A 222 -15.52 2.40 -2.37
C PHE A 222 -16.60 1.34 -2.52
N VAL A 223 -16.28 0.25 -3.21
CA VAL A 223 -17.22 -0.85 -3.47
C VAL A 223 -16.58 -2.16 -3.09
N ILE A 224 -17.17 -2.88 -2.13
CA ILE A 224 -16.79 -4.25 -1.83
C ILE A 224 -17.69 -5.18 -2.64
N VAL A 225 -17.07 -6.14 -3.33
CA VAL A 225 -17.77 -7.20 -4.08
C VAL A 225 -17.30 -8.58 -3.61
N ASP A 226 -18.14 -9.58 -3.85
CA ASP A 226 -17.86 -10.99 -3.56
C ASP A 226 -16.95 -11.61 -4.64
N ILE A 227 -15.76 -12.05 -4.24
CA ILE A 227 -14.80 -12.70 -5.16
C ILE A 227 -15.34 -14.02 -5.73
N PRO A 228 -15.93 -14.94 -4.94
CA PRO A 228 -16.50 -16.17 -5.50
C PRO A 228 -17.56 -15.96 -6.58
N SER A 229 -18.41 -14.93 -6.48
CA SER A 229 -19.32 -14.53 -7.55
C SER A 229 -18.56 -13.92 -8.74
N LEU A 230 -17.57 -13.06 -8.49
CA LEU A 230 -16.77 -12.42 -9.54
C LEU A 230 -16.06 -13.45 -10.43
N GLU A 231 -15.50 -14.51 -9.82
CA GLU A 231 -14.86 -15.62 -10.53
C GLU A 231 -15.82 -16.34 -11.50
N LYS A 232 -17.11 -16.40 -11.16
CA LYS A 232 -18.17 -16.98 -11.99
C LYS A 232 -18.73 -16.00 -13.03
N GLY A 233 -18.39 -14.73 -12.91
CA GLY A 233 -18.89 -13.69 -13.81
C GLY A 233 -20.05 -12.88 -13.37
N GLU A 234 -20.27 -12.84 -12.06
CA GLU A 234 -21.37 -12.12 -11.47
C GLU A 234 -20.81 -11.05 -10.55
N TRP A 235 -21.25 -9.82 -10.76
CA TRP A 235 -21.05 -8.79 -9.77
C TRP A 235 -22.04 -8.97 -8.62
N LYS A 236 -21.52 -9.27 -7.43
CA LYS A 236 -22.30 -9.25 -6.19
C LYS A 236 -21.71 -8.20 -5.26
N VAL A 237 -22.32 -7.03 -5.24
CA VAL A 237 -21.94 -5.91 -4.36
C VAL A 237 -22.34 -6.24 -2.92
N ILE A 238 -21.37 -6.19 -2.01
CA ILE A 238 -21.55 -6.45 -0.57
C ILE A 238 -21.75 -5.13 0.18
N ALA A 239 -20.92 -4.13 -0.10
CA ALA A 239 -20.98 -2.83 0.54
C ALA A 239 -20.55 -1.72 -0.43
N ARG A 240 -21.08 -0.52 -0.21
CA ARG A 240 -20.69 0.69 -0.95
C ARG A 240 -20.71 1.89 -0.01
N ASN A 241 -19.69 2.73 -0.11
CA ASN A 241 -19.67 4.04 0.55
C ASN A 241 -18.74 4.98 -0.24
N SER A 242 -18.76 6.27 0.09
CA SER A 242 -17.90 7.25 -0.57
C SER A 242 -17.28 8.19 0.45
N HIS A 243 -16.05 8.65 0.17
CA HIS A 243 -15.39 9.70 0.95
C HIS A 243 -14.95 10.82 0.04
N THR A 244 -14.93 12.03 0.56
CA THR A 244 -14.59 13.24 -0.20
C THR A 244 -13.42 13.93 0.47
N GLY A 245 -12.33 14.09 -0.29
CA GLY A 245 -11.21 14.93 0.07
C GLY A 245 -11.17 16.22 -0.75
N GLU A 246 -9.98 16.72 -1.00
CA GLU A 246 -9.74 17.98 -1.69
C GLU A 246 -9.81 17.79 -3.22
N PRO A 247 -10.66 18.57 -3.94
CA PRO A 247 -10.75 18.50 -5.39
C PRO A 247 -9.39 18.69 -6.09
N GLY A 248 -9.12 17.86 -7.10
CA GLY A 248 -7.85 17.90 -7.84
C GLY A 248 -6.60 17.48 -7.07
N LYS A 249 -6.69 17.17 -5.77
CA LYS A 249 -5.56 16.70 -4.95
C LYS A 249 -5.78 15.28 -4.44
N THR A 250 -6.95 14.99 -3.88
CA THR A 250 -7.28 13.67 -3.34
C THR A 250 -7.58 12.69 -4.47
N ILE A 251 -6.78 11.64 -4.56
CA ILE A 251 -6.92 10.58 -5.55
C ILE A 251 -6.68 9.24 -4.85
N PRO A 252 -7.69 8.36 -4.68
CA PRO A 252 -7.48 7.02 -4.15
C PRO A 252 -6.50 6.24 -5.03
N PHE A 253 -5.38 5.83 -4.42
CA PHE A 253 -4.44 4.90 -5.02
C PHE A 253 -4.63 3.52 -4.41
N ARG A 254 -3.54 2.83 -4.05
CA ARG A 254 -3.58 1.46 -3.57
C ARG A 254 -3.90 1.38 -2.08
N GLN A 255 -4.31 0.19 -1.68
CA GLN A 255 -4.85 -0.08 -0.37
C GLN A 255 -4.65 -1.54 0.03
N TYR A 256 -4.78 -1.79 1.32
CA TYR A 256 -4.67 -3.11 1.93
C TYR A 256 -5.72 -3.30 3.02
N PHE A 257 -6.19 -4.53 3.20
CA PHE A 257 -6.91 -4.91 4.40
C PHE A 257 -5.93 -5.11 5.58
N SER A 258 -6.36 -4.79 6.79
CA SER A 258 -5.69 -5.27 8.01
C SER A 258 -5.69 -6.79 8.01
N LYS A 259 -4.74 -7.42 8.71
CA LYS A 259 -4.60 -8.88 8.75
C LYS A 259 -5.89 -9.63 9.13
N ASP A 260 -6.70 -9.04 10.00
CA ASP A 260 -7.97 -9.60 10.45
C ASP A 260 -9.18 -9.18 9.59
N ASP A 261 -8.93 -8.53 8.46
CA ASP A 261 -9.92 -8.01 7.50
C ASP A 261 -10.96 -7.07 8.14
N LYS A 262 -10.64 -6.43 9.29
CA LYS A 262 -11.52 -5.48 9.97
C LYS A 262 -11.36 -4.04 9.51
N TYR A 263 -10.18 -3.66 9.05
CA TYR A 263 -9.88 -2.32 8.59
C TYR A 263 -9.32 -2.33 7.17
N ILE A 264 -9.48 -1.22 6.48
CA ILE A 264 -8.88 -0.96 5.18
C ILE A 264 -7.99 0.26 5.30
N PHE A 265 -6.73 0.11 4.94
CA PHE A 265 -5.74 1.17 4.86
C PHE A 265 -5.73 1.65 3.41
N GLN A 266 -6.24 2.85 3.16
CA GLN A 266 -6.38 3.43 1.84
C GLN A 266 -5.47 4.65 1.68
N SER A 267 -4.61 4.62 0.66
CA SER A 267 -3.87 5.81 0.25
C SER A 267 -4.72 6.69 -0.67
N ALA A 268 -4.64 8.00 -0.54
CA ALA A 268 -5.47 8.93 -1.30
C ALA A 268 -4.71 10.19 -1.75
N ALA A 269 -3.47 10.03 -2.22
CA ALA A 269 -2.59 11.11 -2.67
C ALA A 269 -2.18 12.07 -1.55
N ASP A 270 -3.03 13.03 -1.17
CA ASP A 270 -2.72 14.04 -0.17
C ASP A 270 -2.98 13.56 1.28
N ARG A 271 -3.55 12.37 1.43
CA ARG A 271 -3.98 11.82 2.71
C ARG A 271 -4.02 10.30 2.71
N ILE A 272 -4.18 9.74 3.90
CA ILE A 272 -4.61 8.35 4.11
C ILE A 272 -5.99 8.33 4.76
N TRP A 273 -6.75 7.30 4.44
CA TRP A 273 -8.01 6.96 5.07
C TRP A 273 -7.92 5.57 5.67
N ILE A 274 -8.29 5.44 6.94
CA ILE A 274 -8.53 4.13 7.55
C ILE A 274 -10.03 3.94 7.62
N MET A 275 -10.54 2.86 7.04
CA MET A 275 -11.97 2.55 6.99
C MET A 275 -12.28 1.26 7.74
N ASP A 276 -13.47 1.17 8.34
CA ASP A 276 -14.05 -0.10 8.77
C ASP A 276 -14.40 -0.94 7.53
N ALA A 277 -13.93 -2.18 7.49
CA ALA A 277 -14.02 -3.03 6.30
C ALA A 277 -15.43 -3.58 6.02
N ASN A 278 -16.37 -3.47 6.97
CA ASN A 278 -17.74 -3.94 6.78
C ASN A 278 -18.67 -2.81 6.32
N THR A 279 -18.46 -1.61 6.86
CA THR A 279 -19.31 -0.44 6.63
C THR A 279 -18.68 0.59 5.69
N LEU A 280 -17.38 0.47 5.42
CA LEU A 280 -16.57 1.44 4.67
C LEU A 280 -16.58 2.85 5.28
N LYS A 281 -16.95 3.01 6.56
CA LYS A 281 -16.93 4.31 7.26
C LYS A 281 -15.50 4.64 7.72
N LEU A 282 -15.15 5.93 7.73
CA LEU A 282 -13.86 6.38 8.25
C LEU A 282 -13.71 6.09 9.74
N VAL A 283 -12.54 5.59 10.09
CA VAL A 283 -12.04 5.32 11.44
C VAL A 283 -10.92 6.30 11.80
N ASP A 284 -10.11 6.68 10.81
CA ASP A 284 -9.08 7.71 10.93
C ASP A 284 -8.75 8.33 9.56
N GLU A 285 -8.19 9.53 9.59
CA GLU A 285 -7.73 10.27 8.42
C GLU A 285 -6.50 11.10 8.80
N LYS A 286 -5.47 11.10 7.95
CA LYS A 286 -4.29 11.96 8.13
C LYS A 286 -3.84 12.54 6.80
N MET A 287 -3.54 13.84 6.82
CA MET A 287 -2.83 14.48 5.72
C MET A 287 -1.39 13.96 5.67
N VAL A 288 -0.87 13.81 4.46
CA VAL A 288 0.49 13.36 4.18
C VAL A 288 1.24 14.48 3.47
N ASP A 289 2.49 14.70 3.84
CA ASP A 289 3.40 15.53 3.06
C ASP A 289 3.90 14.74 1.85
N GLY A 290 3.69 15.27 0.64
CA GLY A 290 3.91 14.54 -0.61
C GLY A 290 2.65 13.82 -1.12
N GLN A 291 2.84 12.84 -2.01
CA GLN A 291 1.74 12.06 -2.57
C GLN A 291 1.84 10.59 -2.13
N VAL A 292 0.98 10.13 -1.22
CA VAL A 292 0.92 8.72 -0.81
C VAL A 292 0.23 7.86 -1.88
N HIS A 293 0.91 6.80 -2.34
CA HIS A 293 0.46 5.91 -3.42
C HIS A 293 0.06 4.51 -2.95
N ASP A 294 0.53 4.12 -1.78
CA ASP A 294 0.21 2.85 -1.16
C ASP A 294 0.34 2.95 0.37
N ILE A 295 -0.35 2.07 1.08
CA ILE A 295 -0.26 1.95 2.54
C ILE A 295 -0.50 0.49 2.96
N MET A 296 0.59 -0.20 3.28
CA MET A 296 0.59 -1.63 3.57
C MET A 296 0.78 -1.87 5.07
N PRO A 297 -0.20 -2.49 5.76
CA PRO A 297 -0.09 -2.79 7.18
C PRO A 297 0.95 -3.89 7.45
N THR A 298 1.58 -3.79 8.61
CA THR A 298 2.40 -4.84 9.20
C THR A 298 1.55 -6.07 9.55
N PRO A 299 2.16 -7.26 9.75
CA PRO A 299 1.43 -8.50 10.01
C PRO A 299 0.67 -8.58 11.34
N ASP A 300 0.64 -7.53 12.15
CA ASP A 300 -0.24 -7.40 13.32
C ASP A 300 -1.18 -6.19 13.21
N GLY A 301 -1.11 -5.43 12.11
CA GLY A 301 -1.94 -4.26 11.85
C GLY A 301 -1.61 -3.03 12.70
N LYS A 302 -0.53 -3.05 13.51
CA LYS A 302 -0.20 -1.94 14.41
C LYS A 302 0.46 -0.77 13.71
N TYR A 303 1.23 -1.07 12.67
CA TYR A 303 1.90 -0.10 11.83
C TYR A 303 1.54 -0.32 10.37
N ALA A 304 1.70 0.70 9.54
CA ALA A 304 1.62 0.58 8.09
C ALA A 304 2.73 1.36 7.39
N ILE A 305 3.34 0.75 6.37
CA ILE A 305 4.33 1.39 5.52
C ILE A 305 3.57 2.13 4.43
N MET A 306 3.70 3.45 4.43
CA MET A 306 3.22 4.31 3.38
C MET A 306 4.29 4.48 2.33
N THR A 307 3.88 4.59 1.08
CA THR A 307 4.78 4.93 0.01
C THR A 307 4.44 6.28 -0.58
N ILE A 308 5.45 7.15 -0.70
CA ILE A 308 5.25 8.57 -0.94
C ILE A 308 6.08 9.01 -2.14
N ARG A 309 5.44 9.68 -3.08
CA ARG A 309 6.14 10.44 -4.12
C ARG A 309 6.44 11.83 -3.58
N GLN A 310 7.72 12.18 -3.54
CA GLN A 310 8.20 13.46 -3.03
C GLN A 310 9.04 14.15 -4.09
N ALA A 311 8.87 15.47 -4.25
CA ALA A 311 9.79 16.26 -5.06
C ALA A 311 11.12 16.41 -4.32
N THR A 312 12.24 16.21 -5.01
CA THR A 312 13.58 16.35 -4.44
C THR A 312 14.57 16.89 -5.47
N GLU A 313 15.72 17.35 -5.02
CA GLU A 313 16.81 17.80 -5.90
C GLU A 313 17.51 16.58 -6.52
N GLY A 314 17.65 16.58 -7.84
CA GLY A 314 18.42 15.57 -8.55
C GLY A 314 19.91 15.73 -8.23
N CYS A 315 20.69 14.69 -8.44
CA CYS A 315 22.13 14.73 -8.27
C CYS A 315 22.87 14.18 -9.48
N ASP A 316 24.14 14.58 -9.65
CA ASP A 316 24.99 14.08 -10.71
C ASP A 316 25.48 12.64 -10.42
N VAL A 317 26.37 12.15 -11.29
CA VAL A 317 26.95 10.79 -11.19
C VAL A 317 27.83 10.60 -9.94
N GLU A 318 28.29 11.69 -9.32
CA GLU A 318 29.07 11.69 -8.08
C GLU A 318 28.17 11.84 -6.84
N GLY A 319 26.85 11.95 -7.03
CA GLY A 319 25.88 12.16 -5.97
C GLY A 319 25.78 13.62 -5.49
N LYS A 320 26.42 14.57 -6.18
CA LYS A 320 26.34 15.99 -5.83
C LYS A 320 25.03 16.60 -6.35
N PRO A 321 24.34 17.42 -5.55
CA PRO A 321 23.08 18.02 -5.99
C PRO A 321 23.23 18.89 -7.24
N ILE A 322 22.26 18.81 -8.14
CA ILE A 322 22.17 19.63 -9.35
C ILE A 322 21.15 20.73 -9.09
N HIS A 323 21.65 21.92 -8.80
CA HIS A 323 20.81 23.08 -8.48
C HIS A 323 19.79 23.39 -9.58
N GLY A 324 18.54 23.56 -9.15
CA GLY A 324 17.41 23.87 -10.03
C GLY A 324 16.80 22.66 -10.76
N LYS A 325 17.34 21.44 -10.56
CA LYS A 325 16.80 20.22 -11.15
C LYS A 325 15.95 19.44 -10.14
N ASN A 326 14.64 19.68 -10.17
CA ASN A 326 13.69 18.91 -9.36
C ASN A 326 13.29 17.61 -10.07
N ILE A 327 13.39 16.51 -9.33
CA ILE A 327 12.94 15.17 -9.75
C ILE A 327 11.92 14.64 -8.74
N THR A 328 11.27 13.52 -9.07
CA THR A 328 10.43 12.79 -8.12
C THR A 328 11.21 11.61 -7.54
N ASP A 329 11.19 11.48 -6.22
CA ASP A 329 11.67 10.29 -5.51
C ASP A 329 10.50 9.46 -4.97
N GLY A 330 10.75 8.17 -4.86
CA GLY A 330 9.93 7.19 -4.18
C GLY A 330 10.46 6.94 -2.78
N MET A 331 9.72 7.41 -1.79
CA MET A 331 10.07 7.30 -0.38
C MET A 331 9.11 6.38 0.36
N VAL A 332 9.52 5.93 1.54
CA VAL A 332 8.65 5.23 2.50
C VAL A 332 8.59 5.97 3.83
N GLN A 333 7.45 5.88 4.51
CA GLN A 333 7.23 6.44 5.84
C GLN A 333 6.29 5.53 6.62
N LEU A 334 6.27 5.64 7.94
CA LEU A 334 5.47 4.77 8.80
C LEU A 334 4.24 5.50 9.32
N TYR A 335 3.12 4.79 9.39
CA TYR A 335 1.92 5.18 10.13
C TYR A 335 1.74 4.22 11.33
N ASP A 336 1.53 4.77 12.52
CA ASP A 336 1.17 4.04 13.75
C ASP A 336 -0.35 4.10 13.91
N PHE A 337 -1.01 2.94 13.78
CA PHE A 337 -2.47 2.84 13.78
C PHE A 337 -3.07 3.05 15.16
N GLU A 338 -2.43 2.53 16.22
CA GLU A 338 -2.89 2.72 17.59
C GLU A 338 -2.75 4.19 18.02
N ALA A 339 -1.61 4.81 17.69
CA ALA A 339 -1.36 6.22 17.99
C ALA A 339 -2.05 7.19 17.01
N LYS A 340 -2.64 6.69 15.92
CA LYS A 340 -3.25 7.47 14.82
C LYS A 340 -2.32 8.58 14.31
N LYS A 341 -1.06 8.22 14.06
CA LYS A 341 0.00 9.19 13.78
C LYS A 341 0.97 8.69 12.70
N ILE A 342 1.35 9.59 11.80
CA ILE A 342 2.49 9.38 10.90
C ILE A 342 3.78 9.61 11.69
N VAL A 343 4.68 8.65 11.67
CA VAL A 343 5.90 8.62 12.49
C VAL A 343 7.14 8.50 11.63
N GLY A 344 8.21 9.13 12.09
CA GLY A 344 9.49 9.16 11.40
C GLY A 344 9.58 10.10 10.21
N LYS A 345 10.80 10.27 9.72
CA LYS A 345 11.09 10.95 8.44
C LYS A 345 10.83 10.02 7.26
N GLN A 346 10.58 10.62 6.09
CA GLN A 346 10.52 9.89 4.83
C GLN A 346 11.92 9.35 4.48
N VAL A 347 11.99 8.10 4.03
CA VAL A 347 13.23 7.41 3.69
C VAL A 347 13.24 7.10 2.19
N SER A 348 14.25 7.61 1.47
CA SER A 348 14.40 7.38 0.04
C SER A 348 14.65 5.91 -0.28
N VAL A 349 13.85 5.34 -1.18
CA VAL A 349 14.06 3.99 -1.72
C VAL A 349 14.65 4.09 -3.12
N CYS A 350 13.99 4.84 -4.00
CA CYS A 350 14.27 4.77 -5.43
C CYS A 350 15.46 5.65 -5.82
N VAL A 351 15.45 6.95 -5.47
CA VAL A 351 16.61 7.82 -5.72
C VAL A 351 17.82 7.39 -4.88
N GLY A 352 17.60 6.86 -3.67
CA GLY A 352 18.64 6.22 -2.85
C GLY A 352 19.37 5.12 -3.61
N CYS A 353 18.64 4.24 -4.32
CA CYS A 353 19.23 3.25 -5.21
C CYS A 353 19.92 3.90 -6.43
N HIS A 354 19.26 4.84 -7.09
CA HIS A 354 19.75 5.47 -8.33
C HIS A 354 21.05 6.24 -8.12
N LYS A 355 21.23 6.88 -6.96
CA LYS A 355 22.46 7.60 -6.59
C LYS A 355 23.70 6.71 -6.69
N GLY A 356 23.64 5.51 -6.10
CA GLY A 356 24.74 4.54 -6.18
C GLY A 356 25.00 4.00 -7.59
N MET A 357 24.07 4.22 -8.53
CA MET A 357 24.15 3.78 -9.92
C MET A 357 24.49 4.92 -10.91
N GLY A 358 24.72 6.14 -10.43
CA GLY A 358 24.92 7.31 -11.29
C GLY A 358 23.67 7.76 -12.06
N LEU A 359 22.47 7.41 -11.57
CA LEU A 359 21.17 7.74 -12.16
C LEU A 359 20.35 8.73 -11.31
N GLY A 360 20.99 9.37 -10.33
CA GLY A 360 20.32 10.26 -9.37
C GLY A 360 19.77 11.56 -9.98
N ASP A 361 19.97 11.78 -11.28
CA ASP A 361 19.43 12.90 -12.03
C ASP A 361 18.08 12.57 -12.70
N ARG A 362 17.55 11.36 -12.49
CA ARG A 362 16.29 10.86 -13.08
C ARG A 362 15.23 10.67 -12.01
N SER A 363 13.99 11.07 -12.32
CA SER A 363 12.83 10.72 -11.50
C SER A 363 12.71 9.21 -11.35
N ALA A 364 12.48 8.80 -10.11
CA ALA A 364 12.36 7.42 -9.69
C ALA A 364 10.99 7.25 -9.05
N VAL A 365 9.98 7.06 -9.91
CA VAL A 365 8.58 7.10 -9.50
C VAL A 365 8.19 5.76 -8.91
N LEU A 366 7.87 5.80 -7.62
CA LEU A 366 7.30 4.70 -6.88
C LEU A 366 5.77 4.66 -7.04
N CYS A 367 5.16 3.48 -7.05
CA CYS A 367 3.71 3.34 -6.88
C CYS A 367 3.37 2.30 -5.79
N GLY A 368 3.06 1.07 -6.17
CA GLY A 368 2.71 0.01 -5.24
C GLY A 368 3.89 -0.66 -4.56
N ILE A 369 3.63 -1.22 -3.38
CA ILE A 369 4.52 -2.14 -2.67
C ILE A 369 3.80 -3.43 -2.33
N ASP A 370 4.56 -4.49 -2.14
CA ASP A 370 4.15 -5.72 -1.46
C ASP A 370 5.38 -6.29 -0.72
N ALA A 371 5.20 -7.12 0.30
CA ALA A 371 6.31 -7.54 1.14
C ALA A 371 6.22 -8.96 1.69
N ASN A 372 7.41 -9.56 1.83
CA ASN A 372 7.61 -10.76 2.63
C ASN A 372 8.23 -10.36 3.97
N TYR A 373 7.41 -10.41 5.03
CA TYR A 373 7.87 -10.23 6.41
C TYR A 373 8.65 -11.48 6.90
N LYS A 374 9.68 -11.26 7.71
CA LYS A 374 10.59 -12.27 8.25
C LYS A 374 10.22 -12.69 9.66
#